data_AF-A0AA85K1N3-F1
#
_entry.id   AF-A0AA85K1N3-F1
#
_cell.length_a   1.000
_cell.length_b   1.000
_cell.length_c   1.000
_cell.angle_alpha   90.00
_cell.angle_beta   90.00
_cell.angle_gamma   90.00
#
_symmetry.space_group_name_H-M   'P 1'
#
loop_
_entity.id
_entity.type
_entity.pdbx_description
1 polymer ?
#
loop_
_entity_poly.entity_id
_entity_poly.type
_entity_poly.pdbx_seq_one_letter_code
_entity_poly.pdbx_strand_id
1 'polypeptide(L)'
;MANPFAETILEGFICPKCMLTFGTPDLLSHHFILEHQDSVIAESEENVSITQSVLRPQFELQNSFAFYDRRDDNQPIGTCHSLTSKFLELRKCHVNRSSVETNSLLIRLEKLIEVVDAHESDRKAFEQTIVPWINAKVDLCPSCGKAFGLGTEIAYPDENDDSLDSSQNTSNSISKYWLSKTNVTRLTNAILDYNPIYRRRHHCRLCGSILCADCSYFISVNKARNLLNALNGQDLDIFPGSVNTTDTGNESDRCLESENMFRPGNIRFTTGDYELRVCSVCKAVLEKKINSLRNTSVTTPIIQMHIEFKELMQKVCEWLPSYSIIAESLNSGEQKYALESARSMHSDLLQALQKIELLGRQFSKFSEPDSEFYVNRALARLALSVSRRAKHFVQNYLPPLRTLPTLKQYDSLTSQRKDELSARWLEEDRALAEVVIV
;
A
#
# COMPACT_ATOMS: atom_id res chain seq x y z
N MET A 1 16.41 36.35 -21.44
CA MET A 1 16.03 34.92 -21.38
C MET A 1 14.52 34.87 -21.59
N ALA A 2 14.07 34.52 -22.80
CA ALA A 2 12.67 34.39 -23.14
C ALA A 2 12.25 32.91 -22.99
N ASN A 3 11.10 32.69 -22.34
CA ASN A 3 10.56 31.38 -22.02
C ASN A 3 10.19 30.63 -23.33
N PRO A 4 10.78 29.44 -23.61
CA PRO A 4 10.52 28.69 -24.84
C PRO A 4 9.18 27.93 -24.84
N PHE A 5 8.32 28.13 -23.84
CA PHE A 5 7.00 27.50 -23.72
C PHE A 5 5.81 28.47 -23.82
N ALA A 6 6.02 29.69 -24.30
CA ALA A 6 4.93 30.63 -24.58
C ALA A 6 4.39 30.44 -26.02
N GLU A 7 3.96 29.23 -26.37
CA GLU A 7 3.02 29.06 -27.48
C GLU A 7 1.65 29.52 -26.96
N THR A 8 1.24 30.72 -27.38
CA THR A 8 -0.14 31.20 -27.24
C THR A 8 -1.07 30.12 -27.77
N ILE A 9 -1.84 29.49 -26.87
CA ILE A 9 -2.94 28.60 -27.22
C ILE A 9 -3.83 29.38 -28.19
N LEU A 10 -3.91 28.93 -29.44
CA LEU A 10 -4.78 29.53 -30.44
C LEU A 10 -6.22 29.14 -30.11
N GLU A 11 -6.88 29.93 -29.26
CA GLU A 11 -8.31 29.80 -28.99
C GLU A 11 -9.09 30.25 -30.23
N GLY A 12 -9.77 29.31 -30.89
CA GLY A 12 -10.57 29.57 -32.09
C GLY A 12 -11.06 28.30 -32.78
N PHE A 13 -11.99 28.47 -33.72
CA PHE A 13 -12.55 27.42 -34.57
C PHE A 13 -11.80 27.37 -35.90
N ILE A 14 -11.47 26.18 -36.40
CA ILE A 14 -10.73 26.03 -37.66
C ILE A 14 -11.68 25.47 -38.72
N CYS A 15 -11.69 26.07 -39.92
CA CYS A 15 -12.41 25.49 -41.04
C CYS A 15 -11.71 24.21 -41.52
N PRO A 16 -12.38 23.06 -41.56
CA PRO A 16 -11.75 21.79 -41.91
C PRO A 16 -11.37 21.67 -43.39
N LYS A 17 -11.87 22.54 -44.27
CA LYS A 17 -11.62 22.48 -45.72
C LYS A 17 -10.45 23.37 -46.15
N CYS A 18 -10.24 24.51 -45.50
CA CYS A 18 -9.17 25.47 -45.85
C CYS A 18 -8.17 25.75 -44.70
N MET A 19 -8.42 25.18 -43.50
CA MET A 19 -7.58 25.30 -42.30
C MET A 19 -7.40 26.73 -41.78
N LEU A 20 -8.29 27.65 -42.17
CA LEU A 20 -8.32 29.01 -41.61
C LEU A 20 -8.94 29.02 -40.21
N THR A 21 -8.39 29.85 -39.32
CA THR A 21 -8.84 30.04 -37.94
C THR A 21 -9.85 31.18 -37.82
N PHE A 22 -10.90 30.98 -37.04
CA PHE A 22 -11.99 31.91 -36.79
C PHE A 22 -12.21 32.06 -35.29
N GLY A 23 -12.37 33.28 -34.79
CA GLY A 23 -12.53 33.52 -33.34
C GLY A 23 -13.88 33.08 -32.78
N THR A 24 -14.92 32.95 -33.61
CA THR A 24 -16.28 32.56 -33.19
C THR A 24 -16.89 31.54 -34.16
N PRO A 25 -17.82 30.68 -33.68
CA PRO A 25 -18.44 29.65 -34.52
C PRO A 25 -19.36 30.21 -35.61
N ASP A 26 -19.91 31.41 -35.40
CA ASP A 26 -20.74 32.10 -36.40
C ASP A 26 -19.93 32.54 -37.62
N LEU A 27 -18.70 33.05 -37.41
CA LEU A 27 -17.79 33.45 -38.48
C LEU A 27 -17.32 32.24 -39.29
N LEU A 28 -17.03 31.11 -38.63
CA LEU A 28 -16.72 29.85 -39.32
C LEU A 28 -17.92 29.38 -40.17
N SER A 29 -19.13 29.40 -39.60
CA SER A 29 -20.33 28.99 -40.31
C SER A 29 -20.60 29.85 -41.55
N HIS A 30 -20.45 31.16 -41.43
CA HIS A 30 -20.59 32.09 -42.55
C HIS A 30 -19.53 31.84 -43.63
N HIS A 31 -18.27 31.63 -43.23
CA HIS A 31 -17.19 31.27 -44.15
C HIS A 31 -17.46 29.95 -44.88
N PHE A 32 -17.93 28.92 -44.17
CA PHE A 32 -18.22 27.62 -44.77
C PHE A 32 -19.37 27.71 -45.78
N ILE A 33 -20.39 28.52 -45.49
CA ILE A 33 -21.50 28.74 -46.40
C ILE A 33 -21.04 29.51 -47.65
N LEU A 34 -20.26 30.57 -47.52
CA LEU A 34 -19.88 31.39 -48.67
C LEU A 34 -18.77 30.78 -49.54
N GLU A 35 -17.75 30.20 -48.91
CA GLU A 35 -16.52 29.78 -49.61
C GLU A 35 -16.54 28.28 -49.97
N HIS A 36 -17.46 27.51 -49.39
CA HIS A 36 -17.54 26.06 -49.56
C HIS A 36 -18.93 25.53 -49.95
N GLN A 37 -19.90 26.41 -50.24
CA GLN A 37 -21.11 26.04 -50.99
C GLN A 37 -20.74 25.77 -52.44
N ASP A 38 -20.28 24.55 -52.72
CA ASP A 38 -20.58 23.93 -53.99
C ASP A 38 -20.55 22.40 -53.91
N SER A 39 -21.74 21.85 -54.17
CA SER A 39 -22.03 20.63 -54.93
C SER A 39 -21.74 19.26 -54.31
N VAL A 40 -22.80 18.72 -53.72
CA VAL A 40 -23.29 17.32 -53.81
C VAL A 40 -22.46 16.41 -54.71
N ILE A 41 -21.90 15.38 -54.09
CA ILE A 41 -21.23 14.24 -54.72
C ILE A 41 -22.21 13.57 -55.69
N ALA A 42 -21.82 13.50 -56.96
CA ALA A 42 -22.39 12.56 -57.92
C ALA A 42 -21.98 11.14 -57.50
N GLU A 43 -22.93 10.38 -56.97
CA GLU A 43 -22.81 8.94 -56.76
C GLU A 43 -22.94 8.23 -58.11
N SER A 44 -21.92 7.45 -58.48
CA SER A 44 -22.05 6.42 -59.51
C SER A 44 -22.65 5.17 -58.89
N GLU A 45 -23.93 4.95 -59.14
CA GLU A 45 -24.61 3.66 -58.93
C GLU A 45 -24.08 2.61 -59.92
N GLU A 46 -23.67 1.45 -59.41
CA GLU A 46 -23.94 0.18 -60.07
C GLU A 46 -25.26 -0.37 -59.51
N ASN A 47 -26.29 -0.35 -60.36
CA ASN A 47 -27.47 -1.21 -60.46
C ASN A 47 -28.08 -1.82 -59.18
N VAL A 48 -29.39 -1.59 -58.95
CA VAL A 48 -30.45 -2.60 -59.18
C VAL A 48 -31.86 -2.00 -58.98
N SER A 49 -32.60 -2.02 -60.09
CA SER A 49 -34.05 -2.22 -60.28
C SER A 49 -35.10 -1.34 -59.59
N ILE A 50 -35.66 -0.50 -60.46
CA ILE A 50 -36.95 0.19 -60.44
C ILE A 50 -38.14 -0.75 -60.18
N THR A 51 -39.04 -0.39 -59.25
CA THR A 51 -40.49 -0.50 -59.45
C THR A 51 -41.27 0.60 -58.71
N GLN A 52 -41.96 1.41 -59.52
CA GLN A 52 -43.31 1.98 -59.31
C GLN A 52 -43.57 2.80 -58.02
N SER A 53 -43.56 4.13 -58.09
CA SER A 53 -44.65 5.01 -58.55
C SER A 53 -45.75 5.27 -57.51
N VAL A 54 -46.07 6.57 -57.34
CA VAL A 54 -47.38 7.19 -57.06
C VAL A 54 -47.46 8.04 -55.77
N LEU A 55 -47.52 9.36 -56.02
CA LEU A 55 -48.22 10.46 -55.32
C LEU A 55 -47.45 11.48 -54.43
N ARG A 56 -47.91 12.71 -54.67
CA ARG A 56 -47.44 14.04 -54.30
C ARG A 56 -47.70 14.43 -52.82
N PRO A 57 -47.11 15.54 -52.35
CA PRO A 57 -46.80 15.80 -50.94
C PRO A 57 -47.84 16.69 -50.27
N GLN A 58 -48.16 16.41 -49.01
CA GLN A 58 -48.71 17.42 -48.11
C GLN A 58 -48.22 17.21 -46.66
N PHE A 59 -47.60 18.28 -46.18
CA PHE A 59 -47.60 18.76 -44.81
C PHE A 59 -46.62 18.17 -43.78
N GLU A 60 -45.76 19.09 -43.33
CA GLU A 60 -45.17 19.23 -42.00
C GLU A 60 -44.23 18.13 -41.52
N LEU A 61 -42.93 18.34 -41.77
CA LEU A 61 -41.91 17.78 -40.89
C LEU A 61 -40.84 18.84 -40.60
N GLN A 62 -40.95 19.42 -39.41
CA GLN A 62 -39.81 19.93 -38.66
C GLN A 62 -38.76 18.81 -38.58
N ASN A 63 -37.76 18.83 -39.46
CA ASN A 63 -36.56 17.99 -39.31
C ASN A 63 -35.33 18.89 -39.33
N SER A 64 -35.11 19.55 -38.19
CA SER A 64 -33.77 19.95 -37.76
C SER A 64 -32.96 18.66 -37.64
N PHE A 65 -32.10 18.37 -38.62
CA PHE A 65 -31.16 17.23 -38.61
C PHE A 65 -29.98 17.42 -37.64
N ALA A 66 -30.00 18.48 -36.84
CA ALA A 66 -28.97 18.75 -35.85
C ALA A 66 -29.19 17.86 -34.62
N PHE A 67 -28.26 16.93 -34.38
CA PHE A 67 -28.22 16.01 -33.24
C PHE A 67 -28.38 16.69 -31.87
N TYR A 68 -28.10 17.99 -31.78
CA TYR A 68 -28.12 18.80 -30.56
C TYR A 68 -29.44 19.55 -30.30
N ASP A 69 -30.43 19.47 -31.20
CA ASP A 69 -31.70 20.21 -31.06
C ASP A 69 -32.83 19.39 -30.39
N ARG A 70 -32.47 18.37 -29.61
CA ARG A 70 -33.40 17.65 -28.73
C ARG A 70 -33.30 18.18 -27.32
N ARG A 71 -33.88 19.36 -27.08
CA ARG A 71 -33.89 19.97 -25.74
C ARG A 71 -34.98 19.45 -24.80
N ASP A 72 -35.81 18.49 -25.21
CA ASP A 72 -36.88 17.96 -24.34
C ASP A 72 -37.21 16.46 -24.49
N ASP A 73 -36.30 15.66 -25.05
CA ASP A 73 -36.44 14.19 -25.03
C ASP A 73 -35.66 13.64 -23.84
N ASN A 74 -36.36 13.27 -22.76
CA ASN A 74 -35.78 12.44 -21.70
C ASN A 74 -35.42 11.07 -22.30
N GLN A 75 -34.16 10.89 -22.72
CA GLN A 75 -33.69 9.62 -23.27
C GLN A 75 -33.88 8.52 -22.20
N PRO A 76 -34.66 7.45 -22.49
CA PRO A 76 -34.77 6.35 -21.56
C PRO A 76 -33.40 5.67 -21.42
N ILE A 77 -33.07 5.23 -20.20
CA ILE A 77 -31.84 4.45 -19.94
C ILE A 77 -31.83 3.28 -20.92
N GLY A 78 -30.87 3.26 -21.83
CA GLY A 78 -30.67 2.17 -22.77
C GLY A 78 -30.20 0.89 -22.08
N THR A 79 -29.98 -0.17 -22.84
CA THR A 79 -29.49 -1.44 -22.31
C THR A 79 -28.12 -1.26 -21.65
N CYS A 80 -28.05 -1.42 -20.33
CA CYS A 80 -26.80 -1.39 -19.59
C CYS A 80 -26.25 -2.80 -19.39
N HIS A 81 -25.01 -3.05 -19.84
CA HIS A 81 -24.29 -4.28 -19.54
C HIS A 81 -23.25 -4.02 -18.44
N SER A 82 -23.33 -4.80 -17.35
CA SER A 82 -22.32 -4.73 -16.28
C SER A 82 -21.01 -5.34 -16.75
N LEU A 83 -19.99 -4.51 -16.94
CA LEU A 83 -18.60 -4.96 -17.18
C LEU A 83 -17.85 -5.28 -15.89
N THR A 84 -18.55 -5.30 -14.74
CA THR A 84 -17.94 -5.50 -13.43
C THR A 84 -17.18 -6.81 -13.35
N SER A 85 -17.72 -7.91 -13.89
CA SER A 85 -17.05 -9.22 -13.89
C SER A 85 -15.74 -9.20 -14.69
N LYS A 86 -15.77 -8.61 -15.90
CA LYS A 86 -14.59 -8.44 -16.75
C LYS A 86 -13.54 -7.53 -16.10
N PHE A 87 -13.97 -6.45 -15.46
CA PHE A 87 -13.09 -5.58 -14.68
C PHE A 87 -12.45 -6.32 -13.51
N LEU A 88 -13.22 -7.10 -12.74
CA LEU A 88 -12.71 -7.88 -11.62
C LEU A 88 -11.69 -8.94 -12.07
N GLU A 89 -11.93 -9.60 -13.19
CA GLU A 89 -11.01 -10.56 -13.78
C GLU A 89 -9.68 -9.92 -14.19
N LEU A 90 -9.74 -8.81 -14.96
CA LEU A 90 -8.55 -8.07 -15.36
C LEU A 90 -7.78 -7.53 -14.14
N ARG A 91 -8.50 -7.01 -13.15
CA ARG A 91 -7.91 -6.55 -11.88
C ARG A 91 -7.24 -7.69 -11.14
N LYS A 92 -7.89 -8.86 -11.04
CA LYS A 92 -7.33 -10.04 -10.37
C LYS A 92 -6.04 -10.49 -11.06
N CYS A 93 -6.03 -10.56 -12.39
CA CYS A 93 -4.83 -10.88 -13.15
C CYS A 93 -3.69 -9.88 -12.90
N HIS A 94 -3.99 -8.58 -12.92
CA HIS A 94 -3.00 -7.54 -12.68
C HIS A 94 -2.44 -7.57 -11.24
N VAL A 95 -3.33 -7.66 -10.24
CA VAL A 95 -2.95 -7.73 -8.81
C VAL A 95 -2.14 -9.00 -8.54
N ASN A 96 -2.57 -10.15 -9.06
CA ASN A 96 -1.86 -11.42 -8.88
C ASN A 96 -0.46 -11.35 -9.47
N ARG A 97 -0.31 -10.81 -10.68
CA ARG A 97 1.01 -10.67 -11.32
C ARG A 97 1.96 -9.83 -10.47
N SER A 98 1.54 -8.63 -10.09
CA SER A 98 2.37 -7.73 -9.27
C SER A 98 2.68 -8.33 -7.90
N SER A 99 1.73 -9.06 -7.30
CA SER A 99 1.90 -9.67 -5.97
C SER A 99 2.83 -10.88 -6.01
N VAL A 100 2.69 -11.75 -7.02
CA VAL A 100 3.56 -12.91 -7.20
C VAL A 100 5.00 -12.48 -7.47
N GLU A 101 5.20 -11.49 -8.36
CA GLU A 101 6.52 -10.94 -8.65
C GLU A 101 7.17 -10.35 -7.38
N THR A 102 6.45 -9.54 -6.61
CA THR A 102 6.96 -8.92 -5.37
C THR A 102 7.25 -9.95 -4.28
N ASN A 103 6.29 -10.84 -4.00
CA ASN A 103 6.43 -11.85 -2.94
C ASN A 103 7.55 -12.83 -3.24
N SER A 104 7.72 -13.22 -4.51
CA SER A 104 8.84 -14.07 -4.92
C SER A 104 10.19 -13.41 -4.65
N LEU A 105 10.32 -12.11 -4.89
CA LEU A 105 11.54 -11.36 -4.58
C LEU A 105 11.78 -11.25 -3.08
N LEU A 106 10.73 -11.03 -2.27
CA LEU A 106 10.84 -10.94 -0.81
C LEU A 106 11.25 -12.27 -0.18
N ILE A 107 10.64 -13.38 -0.58
CA ILE A 107 11.00 -14.73 -0.09
C ILE A 107 12.44 -15.08 -0.46
N ARG A 108 12.88 -14.73 -1.68
CA ARG A 108 14.27 -14.93 -2.09
C ARG A 108 15.22 -14.06 -1.29
N LEU A 109 14.85 -12.80 -1.04
CA LEU A 109 15.63 -11.86 -0.24
C LEU A 109 15.83 -12.40 1.18
N GLU A 110 14.77 -12.92 1.81
CA GLU A 110 14.81 -13.58 3.12
C GLU A 110 15.81 -14.74 3.15
N LYS A 111 15.69 -15.68 2.20
CA LYS A 111 16.62 -16.82 2.10
C LYS A 111 18.08 -16.42 1.86
N LEU A 112 18.32 -15.32 1.14
CA LEU A 112 19.67 -14.81 0.85
C LEU A 112 20.31 -14.09 2.05
N ILE A 113 19.51 -13.61 3.00
CA ILE A 113 19.97 -12.91 4.21
C ILE A 113 20.35 -13.89 5.33
N GLU A 114 19.77 -15.10 5.33
CA GLU A 114 20.05 -16.13 6.35
C GLU A 114 21.47 -16.74 6.23
N VAL A 115 22.18 -16.47 5.14
CA VAL A 115 23.46 -17.13 4.74
C VAL A 115 24.71 -16.55 5.41
N VAL A 116 24.55 -15.65 6.38
CA VAL A 116 25.64 -14.78 6.86
C VAL A 116 26.84 -15.54 7.43
N ASP A 117 26.71 -16.84 7.76
CA ASP A 117 27.77 -17.64 8.37
C ASP A 117 28.55 -18.59 7.42
N ALA A 118 28.27 -18.64 6.12
CA ALA A 118 28.99 -19.53 5.18
C ALA A 118 30.31 -18.91 4.63
N HIS A 119 31.27 -19.73 4.16
CA HIS A 119 32.50 -19.27 3.48
C HIS A 119 32.21 -18.69 2.07
N GLU A 120 33.04 -17.76 1.56
CA GLU A 120 32.82 -17.02 0.29
C GLU A 120 32.62 -17.92 -0.95
N SER A 121 33.25 -19.11 -0.98
CA SER A 121 33.11 -20.12 -2.03
C SER A 121 31.72 -20.77 -2.03
N ASP A 122 31.22 -21.14 -0.85
CA ASP A 122 29.95 -21.86 -0.70
C ASP A 122 28.76 -20.92 -0.81
N ARG A 123 28.95 -19.63 -0.50
CA ARG A 123 27.94 -18.57 -0.68
C ARG A 123 27.47 -18.49 -2.13
N LYS A 124 28.37 -18.52 -3.11
CA LYS A 124 28.00 -18.40 -4.52
C LYS A 124 27.17 -19.60 -4.98
N ALA A 125 27.55 -20.81 -4.55
CA ALA A 125 26.79 -22.02 -4.83
C ALA A 125 25.40 -21.96 -4.19
N PHE A 126 25.31 -21.52 -2.93
CA PHE A 126 24.04 -21.30 -2.24
C PHE A 126 23.17 -20.24 -2.93
N GLU A 127 23.72 -19.08 -3.29
CA GLU A 127 22.96 -18.04 -4.01
C GLU A 127 22.33 -18.59 -5.29
N GLN A 128 23.03 -19.51 -5.97
CA GLN A 128 22.55 -20.18 -7.18
C GLN A 128 21.50 -21.27 -6.91
N THR A 129 21.48 -21.90 -5.73
CA THR A 129 20.40 -22.83 -5.35
C THR A 129 19.09 -22.07 -5.05
N ILE A 130 19.19 -20.84 -4.52
CA ILE A 130 18.02 -19.99 -4.28
C ILE A 130 17.45 -19.40 -5.58
N VAL A 131 18.33 -18.93 -6.47
CA VAL A 131 17.95 -18.37 -7.77
C VAL A 131 18.91 -18.83 -8.85
N PRO A 132 18.47 -19.63 -9.84
CA PRO A 132 19.28 -19.97 -10.99
C PRO A 132 19.67 -18.71 -11.76
N TRP A 133 20.97 -18.54 -11.99
CA TRP A 133 21.48 -17.40 -12.76
C TRP A 133 21.42 -17.71 -14.24
N ILE A 134 20.93 -16.74 -15.02
CA ILE A 134 20.83 -16.91 -16.46
C ILE A 134 22.25 -16.97 -17.05
N ASN A 135 22.57 -18.08 -17.71
CA ASN A 135 23.83 -18.26 -18.43
C ASN A 135 23.65 -18.09 -19.94
N ALA A 136 22.88 -17.07 -20.35
CA ALA A 136 22.71 -16.73 -21.76
C ALA A 136 23.92 -15.95 -22.27
N LYS A 137 24.36 -16.24 -23.50
CA LYS A 137 25.32 -15.39 -24.22
C LYS A 137 24.57 -14.14 -24.67
N VAL A 138 24.65 -13.10 -23.87
CA VAL A 138 24.04 -11.80 -24.15
C VAL A 138 25.17 -10.80 -24.40
N ASP A 139 25.13 -10.17 -25.57
CA ASP A 139 26.15 -9.20 -25.98
C ASP A 139 25.83 -7.78 -25.52
N LEU A 140 24.57 -7.49 -25.17
CA LEU A 140 24.10 -6.19 -24.70
C LEU A 140 23.49 -6.27 -23.31
N CYS A 141 23.69 -5.25 -22.48
CA CYS A 141 23.01 -5.16 -21.19
C CYS A 141 21.48 -5.03 -21.38
N PRO A 142 20.65 -5.94 -20.83
CA PRO A 142 19.19 -5.85 -20.96
C PRO A 142 18.58 -4.58 -20.36
N SER A 143 19.29 -3.91 -19.45
CA SER A 143 18.80 -2.70 -18.77
C SER A 143 19.13 -1.40 -19.51
N CYS A 144 20.30 -1.30 -20.17
CA CYS A 144 20.74 -0.05 -20.81
C CYS A 144 21.15 -0.18 -22.28
N GLY A 145 21.11 -1.39 -22.85
CA GLY A 145 21.46 -1.65 -24.26
C GLY A 145 22.95 -1.55 -24.59
N LYS A 146 23.81 -1.18 -23.63
CA LYS A 146 25.26 -1.06 -23.87
C LYS A 146 25.91 -2.43 -24.05
N ALA A 147 26.85 -2.54 -24.99
CA ALA A 147 27.58 -3.78 -25.25
C ALA A 147 28.45 -4.23 -24.07
N PHE A 148 28.47 -5.53 -23.81
CA PHE A 148 29.48 -6.18 -22.99
C PHE A 148 30.78 -6.31 -23.80
N GLY A 149 31.93 -6.31 -23.12
CA GLY A 149 33.24 -6.32 -23.78
C GLY A 149 33.52 -7.60 -24.57
N LEU A 150 34.22 -7.48 -25.71
CA LEU A 150 34.57 -8.56 -26.66
C LEU A 150 35.57 -9.61 -26.11
N GLY A 151 35.94 -9.58 -24.83
CA GLY A 151 37.11 -10.28 -24.29
C GLY A 151 36.84 -11.23 -23.14
N THR A 152 35.69 -11.91 -23.11
CA THR A 152 35.32 -12.81 -21.99
C THR A 152 36.16 -14.07 -21.82
N GLU A 153 37.16 -14.31 -22.68
CA GLU A 153 37.98 -15.54 -22.62
C GLU A 153 39.28 -15.37 -21.81
N ILE A 154 39.62 -14.16 -21.34
CA ILE A 154 40.91 -13.89 -20.66
C ILE A 154 40.75 -13.61 -19.14
N ALA A 155 39.53 -13.53 -18.61
CA ALA A 155 39.31 -13.05 -17.23
C ALA A 155 39.11 -14.14 -16.16
N TYR A 156 39.20 -15.42 -16.52
CA TYR A 156 39.20 -16.53 -15.57
C TYR A 156 40.48 -17.35 -15.76
N PRO A 157 41.53 -17.15 -14.96
CA PRO A 157 42.35 -18.29 -14.59
C PRO A 157 41.44 -19.17 -13.73
N ASP A 158 41.10 -20.36 -14.23
CA ASP A 158 40.59 -21.44 -13.40
C ASP A 158 41.57 -21.62 -12.24
N GLU A 159 41.12 -21.67 -10.99
CA GLU A 159 42.01 -21.85 -9.84
C GLU A 159 42.55 -23.30 -9.73
N ASN A 160 42.46 -24.06 -10.82
CA ASN A 160 42.92 -25.43 -10.95
C ASN A 160 43.92 -25.56 -12.11
N ASP A 161 45.12 -25.00 -11.95
CA ASP A 161 46.26 -25.46 -12.74
C ASP A 161 47.50 -25.54 -11.84
N ASP A 162 47.52 -26.61 -11.06
CA ASP A 162 48.74 -27.15 -10.45
C ASP A 162 49.62 -27.70 -11.58
N SER A 163 50.49 -26.87 -12.14
CA SER A 163 51.83 -27.28 -12.58
C SER A 163 52.57 -26.12 -13.23
N LEU A 164 53.71 -25.75 -12.66
CA LEU A 164 54.98 -25.57 -13.39
C LEU A 164 56.07 -25.17 -12.39
N ASP A 165 56.88 -26.17 -12.08
CA ASP A 165 58.20 -26.04 -11.46
C ASP A 165 59.13 -25.30 -12.42
N SER A 166 59.87 -24.29 -11.94
CA SER A 166 61.18 -23.86 -12.46
C SER A 166 61.75 -22.72 -11.60
N SER A 167 62.73 -23.12 -10.82
CA SER A 167 63.80 -22.30 -10.28
C SER A 167 64.43 -21.38 -11.35
N GLN A 168 64.50 -20.08 -11.08
CA GLN A 168 65.67 -19.23 -11.37
C GLN A 168 65.54 -17.84 -10.71
N ASN A 169 66.51 -17.55 -9.83
CA ASN A 169 66.76 -16.25 -9.25
C ASN A 169 67.13 -15.24 -10.35
N THR A 170 66.37 -14.15 -10.47
CA THR A 170 66.96 -12.83 -10.74
C THR A 170 66.18 -11.74 -10.01
N SER A 171 66.89 -11.07 -9.12
CA SER A 171 66.46 -9.92 -8.34
C SER A 171 66.14 -8.76 -9.28
N ASN A 172 64.94 -8.19 -9.20
CA ASN A 172 64.74 -6.78 -9.53
C ASN A 172 63.71 -6.12 -8.61
N SER A 173 64.17 -5.03 -8.03
CA SER A 173 63.65 -4.36 -6.86
C SER A 173 62.51 -3.40 -7.22
N ILE A 174 61.27 -3.89 -7.26
CA ILE A 174 60.05 -3.06 -7.13
C ILE A 174 58.98 -3.87 -6.38
N SER A 175 59.18 -4.05 -5.07
CA SER A 175 58.23 -4.79 -4.22
C SER A 175 58.19 -4.21 -2.82
N LYS A 176 57.56 -3.04 -2.66
CA LYS A 176 57.26 -2.49 -1.32
C LYS A 176 55.85 -1.93 -1.13
N TYR A 177 54.92 -2.12 -2.07
CA TYR A 177 53.50 -1.80 -1.86
C TYR A 177 52.58 -2.81 -2.57
N TRP A 178 52.75 -4.11 -2.28
CA TRP A 178 51.74 -5.08 -2.70
C TRP A 178 50.59 -5.05 -1.70
N LEU A 179 49.50 -4.38 -2.10
CA LEU A 179 48.16 -4.60 -1.54
C LEU A 179 47.88 -6.11 -1.55
N SER A 180 47.21 -6.63 -0.52
CA SER A 180 46.77 -8.05 -0.47
C SER A 180 46.23 -8.51 -1.83
N LYS A 181 46.51 -9.76 -2.23
CA LYS A 181 46.06 -10.34 -3.52
C LYS A 181 44.57 -10.08 -3.78
N THR A 182 43.76 -10.11 -2.72
CA THR A 182 42.33 -9.77 -2.73
C THR A 182 42.04 -8.31 -3.12
N ASN A 183 42.86 -7.37 -2.67
CA ASN A 183 42.73 -5.95 -2.96
C ASN A 183 43.16 -5.61 -4.39
N VAL A 184 44.16 -6.31 -4.93
CA VAL A 184 44.57 -6.18 -6.34
C VAL A 184 43.48 -6.69 -7.26
N THR A 185 42.95 -7.90 -7.01
CA THR A 185 41.83 -8.48 -7.78
C THR A 185 40.57 -7.60 -7.71
N ARG A 186 40.27 -7.02 -6.54
CA ARG A 186 39.15 -6.08 -6.38
C ARG A 186 39.34 -4.77 -7.16
N LEU A 187 40.56 -4.23 -7.20
CA LEU A 187 40.88 -3.00 -7.92
C LEU A 187 40.82 -3.23 -9.43
N THR A 188 41.45 -4.29 -9.93
CA THR A 188 41.43 -4.65 -11.36
C THR A 188 40.01 -4.95 -11.82
N ASN A 189 39.21 -5.63 -10.99
CA ASN A 189 37.81 -5.89 -11.31
C ASN A 189 36.99 -4.62 -11.47
N ALA A 190 37.15 -3.65 -10.58
CA ALA A 190 36.45 -2.37 -10.71
C ALA A 190 36.90 -1.59 -11.95
N ILE A 191 38.20 -1.57 -12.27
CA ILE A 191 38.70 -0.91 -13.47
C ILE A 191 38.09 -1.53 -14.74
N LEU A 192 37.95 -2.86 -14.77
CA LEU A 192 37.37 -3.57 -15.91
C LEU A 192 35.85 -3.41 -16.01
N ASP A 193 35.15 -3.38 -14.88
CA ASP A 193 33.70 -3.22 -14.82
C ASP A 193 33.22 -1.87 -15.41
N TYR A 194 34.04 -0.82 -15.29
CA TYR A 194 33.76 0.53 -15.82
C TYR A 194 34.47 0.88 -17.13
N ASN A 195 35.27 -0.04 -17.67
CA ASN A 195 35.90 0.18 -18.96
C ASN A 195 34.87 -0.09 -20.08
N PRO A 196 34.59 0.87 -20.99
CA PRO A 196 33.65 0.68 -22.08
C PRO A 196 34.03 -0.47 -23.03
N ILE A 197 35.30 -0.87 -23.06
CA ILE A 197 35.84 -1.97 -23.87
C ILE A 197 35.75 -3.32 -23.16
N TYR A 198 35.78 -3.35 -21.81
CA TYR A 198 35.83 -4.58 -21.00
C TYR A 198 34.61 -4.75 -20.08
N ARG A 199 33.49 -4.08 -20.38
CA ARG A 199 32.26 -4.11 -19.58
C ARG A 199 31.85 -5.56 -19.28
N ARG A 200 31.82 -5.91 -17.99
CA ARG A 200 31.56 -7.26 -17.53
C ARG A 200 30.08 -7.54 -17.30
N ARG A 201 29.77 -8.84 -17.28
CA ARG A 201 28.46 -9.39 -16.97
C ARG A 201 28.37 -9.66 -15.47
N HIS A 202 27.29 -9.20 -14.85
CA HIS A 202 26.95 -9.49 -13.46
C HIS A 202 25.54 -10.06 -13.37
N HIS A 203 25.29 -10.90 -12.37
CA HIS A 203 23.97 -11.46 -12.12
C HIS A 203 23.28 -10.77 -10.94
N CYS A 204 21.99 -10.48 -11.09
CA CYS A 204 21.14 -10.08 -9.98
C CYS A 204 20.92 -11.29 -9.06
N ARG A 205 21.14 -11.13 -7.75
CA ARG A 205 20.94 -12.22 -6.78
C ARG A 205 19.46 -12.57 -6.57
N LEU A 206 18.55 -11.62 -6.81
CA LEU A 206 17.11 -11.84 -6.58
C LEU A 206 16.36 -12.45 -7.77
N CYS A 207 16.81 -12.24 -9.00
CA CYS A 207 16.13 -12.73 -10.20
C CYS A 207 17.03 -13.44 -11.21
N GLY A 208 18.35 -13.47 -11.01
CA GLY A 208 19.28 -14.17 -11.90
C GLY A 208 19.56 -13.47 -13.24
N SER A 209 18.97 -12.30 -13.50
CA SER A 209 19.18 -11.55 -14.75
C SER A 209 20.62 -11.07 -14.90
N ILE A 210 21.13 -11.04 -16.13
CA ILE A 210 22.43 -10.46 -16.47
C ILE A 210 22.32 -8.93 -16.60
N LEU A 211 23.28 -8.18 -16.05
CA LEU A 211 23.38 -6.73 -16.12
C LEU A 211 24.84 -6.24 -16.08
N CYS A 212 25.07 -4.97 -16.41
CA CYS A 212 26.38 -4.32 -16.24
C CYS A 212 26.49 -3.61 -14.87
N ALA A 213 27.71 -3.14 -14.53
CA ALA A 213 27.98 -2.45 -13.27
C ALA A 213 27.12 -1.18 -13.12
N ASP A 214 26.99 -0.36 -14.17
CA ASP A 214 26.15 0.85 -14.20
C ASP A 214 24.67 0.57 -13.89
N CYS A 215 24.18 -0.62 -14.22
CA CYS A 215 22.79 -1.04 -14.02
C CYS A 215 22.59 -1.84 -12.73
N SER A 216 23.65 -1.97 -11.92
CA SER A 216 23.66 -2.76 -10.69
C SER A 216 23.58 -1.89 -9.46
N TYR A 217 22.84 -2.39 -8.48
CA TYR A 217 22.67 -1.79 -7.18
C TYR A 217 23.02 -2.80 -6.09
N PHE A 218 23.32 -2.29 -4.90
CA PHE A 218 23.65 -3.10 -3.75
C PHE A 218 22.73 -2.76 -2.58
N ILE A 219 22.27 -3.78 -1.88
CA ILE A 219 21.54 -3.67 -0.61
C ILE A 219 22.33 -4.42 0.46
N SER A 220 22.63 -3.75 1.58
CA SER A 220 23.29 -4.42 2.69
C SER A 220 22.33 -5.37 3.39
N VAL A 221 22.85 -6.46 3.93
CA VAL A 221 22.04 -7.45 4.63
C VAL A 221 21.29 -6.84 5.82
N ASN A 222 21.89 -5.90 6.53
CA ASN A 222 21.25 -5.18 7.63
C ASN A 222 20.02 -4.39 7.15
N LYS A 223 20.16 -3.64 6.05
CA LYS A 223 19.04 -2.91 5.44
C LYS A 223 17.95 -3.86 4.97
N ALA A 224 18.33 -4.98 4.36
CA ALA A 224 17.38 -5.96 3.85
C ALA A 224 16.64 -6.70 4.98
N ARG A 225 17.29 -7.00 6.10
CA ARG A 225 16.67 -7.57 7.30
C ARG A 225 15.65 -6.61 7.91
N ASN A 226 16.01 -5.33 8.03
CA ASN A 226 15.08 -4.30 8.54
C ASN A 226 13.82 -4.18 7.66
N LEU A 227 13.96 -4.30 6.34
CA LEU A 227 12.83 -4.33 5.42
C LEU A 227 11.90 -5.54 5.69
N LEU A 228 12.45 -6.73 5.90
CA LEU A 228 11.66 -7.93 6.20
C LEU A 228 10.97 -7.84 7.57
N ASN A 229 11.65 -7.30 8.58
CA ASN A 229 11.05 -7.09 9.90
C ASN A 229 9.86 -6.12 9.83
N ALA A 230 10.01 -5.01 9.08
CA ALA A 230 8.93 -4.05 8.84
C ALA A 230 7.74 -4.69 8.10
N LEU A 231 7.99 -5.66 7.20
CA LEU A 231 6.93 -6.41 6.50
C LEU A 231 6.18 -7.39 7.42
N ASN A 232 6.87 -7.97 8.39
CA ASN A 232 6.31 -8.93 9.33
C ASN A 232 5.59 -8.27 10.54
N GLY A 233 5.53 -6.93 10.57
CA GLY A 233 4.84 -6.18 11.63
C GLY A 233 5.57 -6.22 12.98
N GLN A 234 6.86 -6.56 13.00
CA GLN A 234 7.65 -6.68 14.22
C GLN A 234 8.31 -5.36 14.67
N ASP A 235 8.29 -4.32 13.82
CA ASP A 235 8.81 -2.98 14.16
C ASP A 235 8.03 -1.91 13.38
N LEU A 236 7.23 -1.09 14.09
CA LEU A 236 6.53 0.06 13.51
C LEU A 236 7.36 1.36 13.52
N ASP A 237 8.55 1.34 14.13
CA ASP A 237 9.37 2.55 14.39
C ASP A 237 10.68 2.64 13.55
N ILE A 238 10.79 1.94 12.42
CA ILE A 238 12.03 1.95 11.60
C ILE A 238 12.19 3.18 10.71
N PHE A 239 11.13 3.97 10.48
CA PHE A 239 11.22 5.21 9.72
C PHE A 239 10.94 6.39 10.64
N PRO A 240 11.95 7.08 11.18
CA PRO A 240 11.70 8.34 11.86
C PRO A 240 11.03 9.27 10.86
N GLY A 241 9.76 9.59 11.13
CA GLY A 241 9.12 10.74 10.50
C GLY A 241 10.01 11.94 10.74
N SER A 242 10.19 12.78 9.72
CA SER A 242 10.87 14.05 9.83
C SER A 242 10.18 14.88 10.92
N VAL A 243 10.71 14.80 12.15
CA VAL A 243 10.37 15.71 13.24
C VAL A 243 11.38 16.84 13.14
N ASN A 244 10.90 18.00 12.71
CA ASN A 244 11.65 19.24 12.80
C ASN A 244 11.79 19.63 14.28
N THR A 245 12.83 19.14 14.96
CA THR A 245 13.26 19.70 16.24
C THR A 245 14.60 20.39 16.06
N THR A 246 14.54 21.72 16.02
CA THR A 246 15.67 22.58 16.34
C THR A 246 16.03 22.38 17.80
N ASP A 247 17.12 21.68 18.12
CA ASP A 247 17.89 22.03 19.32
C ASP A 247 19.35 21.57 19.26
N THR A 248 20.16 22.41 19.88
CA THR A 248 21.63 22.50 19.91
C THR A 248 22.32 21.47 20.83
N GLY A 249 23.50 20.96 20.42
CA GLY A 249 24.56 20.55 21.37
C GLY A 249 25.21 19.16 21.18
N ASN A 250 26.37 19.15 20.52
CA ASN A 250 27.48 18.18 20.52
C ASN A 250 27.37 16.84 21.28
N GLU A 251 27.34 15.72 20.54
CA GLU A 251 28.19 14.54 20.77
C GLU A 251 28.56 13.86 19.43
N SER A 252 29.77 13.33 19.40
CA SER A 252 30.55 12.76 18.30
C SER A 252 29.82 11.87 17.26
N ASP A 253 29.83 12.37 16.02
CA ASP A 253 30.21 11.65 14.79
C ASP A 253 29.50 10.31 14.45
N ARG A 254 28.17 10.27 14.57
CA ARG A 254 27.35 9.34 13.79
C ARG A 254 26.85 10.06 12.53
N CYS A 255 27.73 10.12 11.54
CA CYS A 255 27.46 10.64 10.21
C CYS A 255 26.26 9.93 9.56
N LEU A 256 25.08 10.56 9.67
CA LEU A 256 24.11 10.85 8.62
C LEU A 256 24.20 10.08 7.28
N GLU A 257 24.17 8.74 7.27
CA GLU A 257 23.98 7.97 6.03
C GLU A 257 22.51 7.91 5.63
N SER A 258 22.00 9.08 5.22
CA SER A 258 20.99 9.32 4.18
C SER A 258 20.24 8.09 3.65
N GLU A 259 18.94 8.02 4.02
CA GLU A 259 17.69 7.50 3.41
C GLU A 259 17.65 6.55 2.19
N ASN A 260 18.77 6.22 1.54
CA ASN A 260 18.82 5.37 0.35
C ASN A 260 19.07 3.90 0.74
N MET A 261 18.03 3.08 0.59
CA MET A 261 18.11 1.62 0.83
C MET A 261 19.07 0.90 -0.14
N PHE A 262 19.21 1.42 -1.36
CA PHE A 262 20.04 0.84 -2.40
C PHE A 262 21.19 1.77 -2.76
N ARG A 263 22.40 1.21 -2.86
CA ARG A 263 23.58 1.93 -3.34
C ARG A 263 23.83 1.63 -4.82
N PRO A 264 24.11 2.63 -5.67
CA PRO A 264 24.64 2.38 -7.00
C PRO A 264 25.99 1.67 -6.91
N GLY A 265 26.32 0.78 -7.85
CA GLY A 265 27.60 0.05 -7.83
C GLY A 265 28.86 0.93 -7.94
N ASN A 266 28.70 2.23 -8.24
CA ASN A 266 29.78 3.15 -8.58
C ASN A 266 30.45 3.81 -7.35
N ILE A 267 29.91 3.63 -6.14
CA ILE A 267 30.40 4.27 -4.90
C ILE A 267 30.77 3.20 -3.87
N ARG A 268 32.01 3.24 -3.36
CA ARG A 268 32.55 2.27 -2.40
C ARG A 268 32.37 2.73 -0.94
N PHE A 269 32.16 1.77 -0.03
CA PHE A 269 32.47 1.90 1.39
C PHE A 269 33.27 0.69 1.89
N THR A 270 34.06 0.90 2.94
CA THR A 270 35.02 -0.03 3.55
C THR A 270 34.46 -0.76 4.77
N THR A 271 33.15 -0.86 4.91
CA THR A 271 32.52 -1.65 5.97
C THR A 271 32.44 -3.09 5.51
N GLY A 272 32.99 -4.04 6.28
CA GLY A 272 33.03 -5.47 5.96
C GLY A 272 31.67 -6.18 5.93
N ASP A 273 30.59 -5.44 5.69
CA ASP A 273 29.22 -5.94 5.63
C ASP A 273 28.94 -6.62 4.29
N TYR A 274 28.30 -7.78 4.34
CA TYR A 274 27.87 -8.50 3.13
C TYR A 274 26.75 -7.72 2.42
N GLU A 275 26.93 -7.49 1.11
CA GLU A 275 26.00 -6.75 0.26
C GLU A 275 25.50 -7.62 -0.90
N LEU A 276 24.20 -7.56 -1.17
CA LEU A 276 23.56 -8.30 -2.26
C LEU A 276 23.44 -7.42 -3.51
N ARG A 277 23.93 -7.91 -4.65
CA ARG A 277 23.77 -7.23 -5.95
C ARG A 277 22.37 -7.45 -6.53
N VAL A 278 21.70 -6.36 -6.89
CA VAL A 278 20.32 -6.30 -7.37
C VAL A 278 20.24 -5.49 -8.69
N CYS A 279 19.37 -5.87 -9.61
CA CYS A 279 19.13 -5.11 -10.84
C CYS A 279 18.14 -3.95 -10.62
N SER A 280 18.10 -3.00 -11.56
CA SER A 280 17.17 -1.85 -11.52
C SER A 280 15.70 -2.26 -11.38
N VAL A 281 15.29 -3.34 -12.02
CA VAL A 281 13.89 -3.85 -11.97
C VAL A 281 13.55 -4.32 -10.57
N CYS A 282 14.38 -5.20 -9.98
CA CYS A 282 14.17 -5.70 -8.62
C CYS A 282 14.26 -4.56 -7.58
N LYS A 283 15.18 -3.61 -7.77
CA LYS A 283 15.25 -2.38 -6.97
C LYS A 283 13.92 -1.63 -7.00
N ALA A 284 13.39 -1.34 -8.19
CA ALA A 284 12.13 -0.60 -8.33
C ALA A 284 10.94 -1.31 -7.67
N VAL A 285 10.87 -2.65 -7.78
CA VAL A 285 9.82 -3.44 -7.11
C VAL A 285 9.93 -3.33 -5.59
N LEU A 286 11.14 -3.48 -5.04
CA LEU A 286 11.37 -3.35 -3.60
C LEU A 286 11.12 -1.92 -3.10
N GLU A 287 11.59 -0.89 -3.81
CA GLU A 287 11.33 0.53 -3.50
C GLU A 287 9.84 0.86 -3.51
N LYS A 288 9.09 0.35 -4.49
CA LYS A 288 7.63 0.49 -4.51
C LYS A 288 6.98 -0.13 -3.28
N LYS A 289 7.47 -1.29 -2.84
CA LYS A 289 6.98 -1.95 -1.62
C LYS A 289 7.34 -1.16 -0.36
N ILE A 290 8.57 -0.66 -0.26
CA ILE A 290 9.04 0.20 0.84
C ILE A 290 8.16 1.45 0.94
N ASN A 291 7.94 2.15 -0.18
CA ASN A 291 7.08 3.33 -0.23
C ASN A 291 5.63 3.00 0.12
N SER A 292 5.13 1.85 -0.32
CA SER A 292 3.81 1.37 0.10
C SER A 292 3.72 1.15 1.61
N LEU A 293 4.78 0.62 2.24
CA LEU A 293 4.83 0.47 3.70
C LEU A 293 4.86 1.82 4.40
N ARG A 294 5.72 2.74 3.94
CA ARG A 294 5.80 4.12 4.48
C ARG A 294 4.46 4.85 4.39
N ASN A 295 3.76 4.71 3.26
CA ASN A 295 2.43 5.31 3.09
C ASN A 295 1.35 4.60 3.91
N THR A 296 1.54 3.32 4.26
CA THR A 296 0.64 2.60 5.17
C THR A 296 0.91 2.96 6.64
N SER A 297 2.17 3.27 6.99
CA SER A 297 2.56 3.73 8.32
C SER A 297 2.19 5.19 8.59
N VAL A 298 1.84 5.99 7.58
CA VAL A 298 1.10 7.24 7.79
C VAL A 298 -0.33 6.87 8.15
N THR A 299 -0.56 6.62 9.44
CA THR A 299 -1.90 6.43 10.01
C THR A 299 -2.71 7.69 9.75
N THR A 300 -3.50 7.67 8.68
CA THR A 300 -4.45 8.77 8.43
C THR A 300 -5.38 8.92 9.65
N PRO A 301 -5.81 10.14 10.01
CA PRO A 301 -6.65 10.35 11.20
C PRO A 301 -7.89 9.43 11.24
N ILE A 302 -8.47 9.14 10.06
CA ILE A 302 -9.62 8.22 9.92
C ILE A 302 -9.30 6.77 10.32
N ILE A 303 -8.07 6.29 10.08
CA ILE A 303 -7.62 4.96 10.51
C ILE A 303 -7.47 4.94 12.03
N GLN A 304 -6.86 5.97 12.62
CA GLN A 304 -6.68 6.06 14.06
C GLN A 304 -8.04 6.07 14.78
N MET A 305 -8.99 6.86 14.28
CA MET A 305 -10.36 6.88 14.78
C MET A 305 -11.04 5.50 14.67
N HIS A 306 -10.75 4.73 13.63
CA HIS A 306 -11.33 3.40 13.45
C HIS A 306 -10.74 2.37 14.43
N ILE A 307 -9.44 2.47 14.71
CA ILE A 307 -8.78 1.64 15.73
C ILE A 307 -9.40 1.92 17.10
N GLU A 308 -9.47 3.20 17.50
CA GLU A 308 -10.07 3.62 18.78
C GLU A 308 -11.54 3.16 18.88
N PHE A 309 -12.31 3.31 17.80
CA PHE A 309 -13.69 2.83 17.73
C PHE A 309 -13.82 1.33 18.01
N LYS A 310 -12.94 0.51 17.44
CA LYS A 310 -12.94 -0.95 17.67
C LYS A 310 -12.56 -1.31 19.10
N GLU A 311 -11.55 -0.66 19.66
CA GLU A 311 -11.11 -0.91 21.04
C GLU A 311 -12.22 -0.56 22.05
N LEU A 312 -12.91 0.56 21.86
CA LEU A 312 -14.04 0.94 22.72
C LEU A 312 -15.19 -0.06 22.62
N MET A 313 -15.56 -0.50 21.41
CA MET A 313 -16.59 -1.53 21.22
C MET A 313 -16.21 -2.84 21.94
N GLN A 314 -14.95 -3.25 21.86
CA GLN A 314 -14.47 -4.46 22.53
C GLN A 314 -14.58 -4.32 24.06
N LYS A 315 -14.10 -3.21 24.63
CA LYS A 315 -14.20 -2.93 26.07
C LYS A 315 -15.64 -3.00 26.57
N VAL A 316 -16.59 -2.42 25.84
CA VAL A 316 -18.03 -2.49 26.20
C VAL A 316 -18.54 -3.93 26.19
N CYS A 317 -18.20 -4.72 25.16
CA CYS A 317 -18.60 -6.13 25.07
C CYS A 317 -18.04 -6.97 26.22
N GLU A 318 -16.83 -6.67 26.69
CA GLU A 318 -16.18 -7.39 27.79
C GLU A 318 -16.72 -6.98 29.16
N TRP A 319 -16.96 -5.69 29.39
CA TRP A 319 -17.35 -5.17 30.71
C TRP A 319 -18.85 -5.26 30.99
N LEU A 320 -19.71 -5.20 29.96
CA LEU A 320 -21.17 -5.19 30.16
C LEU A 320 -21.71 -6.47 30.84
N PRO A 321 -21.27 -7.70 30.48
CA PRO A 321 -21.72 -8.91 31.17
C PRO A 321 -21.34 -8.91 32.66
N SER A 322 -20.11 -8.52 32.98
CA SER A 322 -19.64 -8.41 34.36
C SER A 322 -20.45 -7.38 35.15
N TYR A 323 -20.72 -6.22 34.55
CA TYR A 323 -21.58 -5.20 35.13
C TYR A 323 -23.00 -5.72 35.39
N SER A 324 -23.59 -6.43 34.44
CA SER A 324 -24.96 -6.95 34.58
C SER A 324 -25.12 -7.86 35.80
N ILE A 325 -24.14 -8.74 36.05
CA ILE A 325 -24.14 -9.64 37.21
C ILE A 325 -24.03 -8.83 38.51
N ILE A 326 -23.11 -7.86 38.56
CA ILE A 326 -22.91 -6.99 39.73
C ILE A 326 -24.17 -6.18 40.02
N ALA A 327 -24.77 -5.58 38.99
CA ALA A 327 -25.98 -4.78 39.11
C ALA A 327 -27.16 -5.62 39.59
N GLU A 328 -27.30 -6.86 39.12
CA GLU A 328 -28.35 -7.78 39.58
C GLU A 328 -28.18 -8.20 41.05
N SER A 329 -26.96 -8.54 41.46
CA SER A 329 -26.62 -8.87 42.85
C SER A 329 -26.92 -7.70 43.80
N LEU A 330 -26.49 -6.48 43.44
CA LEU A 330 -26.75 -5.27 44.24
C LEU A 330 -28.23 -4.88 44.29
N ASN A 331 -28.96 -4.99 43.18
CA ASN A 331 -30.41 -4.74 43.16
C ASN A 331 -31.20 -5.81 43.92
N SER A 332 -30.62 -7.00 44.11
CA SER A 332 -31.20 -8.06 44.94
C SER A 332 -30.86 -7.92 46.43
N GLY A 333 -30.11 -6.89 46.83
CA GLY A 333 -29.69 -6.66 48.22
C GLY A 333 -28.49 -7.49 48.69
N GLU A 334 -27.75 -8.12 47.78
CA GLU A 334 -26.55 -8.88 48.13
C GLU A 334 -25.35 -7.95 48.37
N GLN A 335 -24.60 -8.21 49.45
CA GLN A 335 -23.41 -7.41 49.82
C GLN A 335 -22.10 -7.96 49.21
N LYS A 336 -22.19 -8.77 48.13
CA LYS A 336 -21.03 -9.43 47.53
C LYS A 336 -20.08 -8.44 46.83
N TYR A 337 -20.61 -7.32 46.34
CA TYR A 337 -19.88 -6.31 45.57
C TYR A 337 -19.99 -4.95 46.25
N ALA A 338 -18.95 -4.12 46.12
CA ALA A 338 -18.99 -2.75 46.61
C ALA A 338 -19.80 -1.84 45.67
N LEU A 339 -20.74 -1.08 46.24
CA LEU A 339 -21.62 -0.17 45.48
C LEU A 339 -20.82 0.91 44.73
N GLU A 340 -19.74 1.41 45.32
CA GLU A 340 -18.88 2.43 44.70
C GLU A 340 -18.15 1.89 43.45
N SER A 341 -17.60 0.67 43.52
CA SER A 341 -16.97 0.01 42.37
C SER A 341 -17.97 -0.21 41.23
N ALA A 342 -19.20 -0.61 41.55
CA ALA A 342 -20.26 -0.77 40.56
C ALA A 342 -20.65 0.56 39.89
N ARG A 343 -20.70 1.66 40.67
CA ARG A 343 -20.95 3.02 40.14
C ARG A 343 -19.85 3.48 39.22
N SER A 344 -18.58 3.23 39.55
CA SER A 344 -17.44 3.53 38.67
C SER A 344 -17.58 2.78 37.34
N MET A 345 -17.79 1.46 37.40
CA MET A 345 -17.94 0.63 36.20
C MET A 345 -19.12 1.06 35.32
N HIS A 346 -20.25 1.44 35.92
CA HIS A 346 -21.39 2.00 35.21
C HIS A 346 -21.05 3.32 34.50
N SER A 347 -20.34 4.23 35.20
CA SER A 347 -19.88 5.50 34.62
C SER A 347 -18.92 5.28 33.45
N ASP A 348 -17.98 4.35 33.59
CA ASP A 348 -16.99 4.04 32.55
C ASP A 348 -17.65 3.42 31.30
N LEU A 349 -18.63 2.53 31.48
CA LEU A 349 -19.43 1.97 30.39
C LEU A 349 -20.25 3.05 29.66
N LEU A 350 -20.89 3.96 30.40
CA LEU A 350 -21.60 5.08 29.79
C LEU A 350 -20.66 5.99 29.01
N GLN A 351 -19.49 6.33 29.56
CA GLN A 351 -18.50 7.16 28.89
C GLN A 351 -17.99 6.48 27.61
N ALA A 352 -17.75 5.17 27.64
CA ALA A 352 -17.36 4.41 26.46
C ALA A 352 -18.43 4.44 25.37
N LEU A 353 -19.71 4.22 25.71
CA LEU A 353 -20.82 4.31 24.77
C LEU A 353 -20.99 5.72 24.17
N GLN A 354 -20.82 6.77 24.97
CA GLN A 354 -20.85 8.16 24.50
C GLN A 354 -19.71 8.46 23.52
N LYS A 355 -18.49 7.98 23.82
CA LYS A 355 -17.33 8.11 22.90
C LYS A 355 -17.58 7.39 21.58
N ILE A 356 -18.16 6.19 21.61
CA ILE A 356 -18.57 5.44 20.40
C ILE A 356 -19.57 6.25 19.57
N GLU A 357 -20.55 6.90 20.20
CA GLU A 357 -21.50 7.76 19.49
C GLU A 357 -20.81 8.98 18.87
N LEU A 358 -19.90 9.64 19.59
CA LEU A 358 -19.13 10.78 19.09
C LEU A 358 -18.30 10.41 17.87
N LEU A 359 -17.54 9.30 17.95
CA LEU A 359 -16.77 8.77 16.81
C LEU A 359 -17.70 8.47 15.63
N GLY A 360 -18.86 7.85 15.87
CA GLY A 360 -19.86 7.60 14.85
C GLY A 360 -20.35 8.87 14.13
N ARG A 361 -20.54 9.97 14.85
CA ARG A 361 -20.90 11.28 14.27
C ARG A 361 -19.73 11.87 13.47
N GLN A 362 -18.50 11.75 13.96
CA GLN A 362 -17.33 12.22 13.22
C GLN A 362 -17.14 11.44 11.91
N PHE A 363 -17.34 10.11 11.90
CA PHE A 363 -17.35 9.31 10.67
C PHE A 363 -18.39 9.78 9.66
N SER A 364 -19.56 10.24 10.12
CA SER A 364 -20.60 10.77 9.23
C SER A 364 -20.12 11.99 8.43
N LYS A 365 -19.26 12.84 9.00
CA LYS A 365 -18.71 14.03 8.33
C LYS A 365 -17.87 13.71 7.10
N PHE A 366 -17.29 12.51 7.03
CA PHE A 366 -16.53 12.02 5.86
C PHE A 366 -17.45 11.51 4.73
N SER A 367 -18.76 11.37 4.99
CA SER A 367 -19.73 10.90 4.00
C SER A 367 -20.46 12.00 3.25
N GLU A 368 -20.40 13.24 3.75
CA GLU A 368 -21.07 14.40 3.19
C GLU A 368 -20.31 14.91 1.94
N PRO A 369 -20.96 15.04 0.77
CA PRO A 369 -20.32 15.47 -0.47
C PRO A 369 -19.69 16.87 -0.40
N ASP A 370 -20.31 17.77 0.38
CA ASP A 370 -19.90 19.18 0.50
C ASP A 370 -18.90 19.42 1.66
N SER A 371 -18.43 18.35 2.30
CA SER A 371 -17.50 18.41 3.42
C SER A 371 -16.05 18.54 2.94
N GLU A 372 -15.26 19.37 3.62
CA GLU A 372 -13.80 19.46 3.41
C GLU A 372 -13.09 18.10 3.58
N PHE A 373 -13.73 17.16 4.28
CA PHE A 373 -13.21 15.82 4.55
C PHE A 373 -13.64 14.76 3.52
N TYR A 374 -14.34 15.15 2.44
CA TYR A 374 -14.75 14.24 1.39
C TYR A 374 -13.56 13.86 0.50
N VAL A 375 -13.19 12.57 0.51
CA VAL A 375 -12.05 12.07 -0.30
C VAL A 375 -12.54 11.34 -1.56
N ASN A 376 -13.36 10.30 -1.40
CA ASN A 376 -13.92 9.55 -2.52
C ASN A 376 -15.20 8.80 -2.12
N ARG A 377 -15.98 8.38 -3.12
CA ARG A 377 -17.26 7.68 -2.93
C ARG A 377 -17.15 6.37 -2.14
N ALA A 378 -16.03 5.66 -2.23
CA ALA A 378 -15.84 4.39 -1.52
C ALA A 378 -15.62 4.62 -0.01
N LEU A 379 -14.78 5.60 0.34
CA LEU A 379 -14.54 6.01 1.72
C LEU A 379 -15.79 6.61 2.35
N ALA A 380 -16.55 7.42 1.61
CA ALA A 380 -17.82 7.97 2.08
C ALA A 380 -18.83 6.87 2.45
N ARG A 381 -18.96 5.83 1.61
CA ARG A 381 -19.82 4.66 1.88
C ARG A 381 -19.35 3.87 3.10
N LEU A 382 -18.03 3.68 3.23
CA LEU A 382 -17.45 3.00 4.38
C LEU A 382 -17.72 3.78 5.67
N ALA A 383 -17.44 5.08 5.69
CA ALA A 383 -17.63 5.95 6.84
C ALA A 383 -19.10 6.00 7.28
N LEU A 384 -20.04 6.04 6.33
CA LEU A 384 -21.47 5.95 6.62
C LEU A 384 -21.85 4.59 7.23
N SER A 385 -21.25 3.50 6.74
CA SER A 385 -21.48 2.16 7.28
C SER A 385 -20.96 2.03 8.72
N VAL A 386 -19.79 2.60 9.00
CA VAL A 386 -19.21 2.67 10.36
C VAL A 386 -20.09 3.53 11.27
N SER A 387 -20.56 4.68 10.81
CA SER A 387 -21.47 5.56 11.56
C SER A 387 -22.79 4.86 11.93
N ARG A 388 -23.40 4.15 10.98
CA ARG A 388 -24.59 3.33 11.24
C ARG A 388 -24.32 2.22 12.24
N ARG A 389 -23.17 1.54 12.13
CA ARG A 389 -22.76 0.51 13.08
C ARG A 389 -22.59 1.08 14.49
N ALA A 390 -21.99 2.26 14.63
CA ALA A 390 -21.86 2.96 15.91
C ALA A 390 -23.22 3.22 16.55
N LYS A 391 -24.16 3.80 15.78
CA LYS A 391 -25.53 4.08 16.24
C LYS A 391 -26.24 2.80 16.70
N HIS A 392 -26.19 1.75 15.89
CA HIS A 392 -26.81 0.46 16.22
C HIS A 392 -26.16 -0.19 17.45
N PHE A 393 -24.84 -0.07 17.60
CA PHE A 393 -24.14 -0.58 18.77
C PHE A 393 -24.60 0.13 20.05
N VAL A 394 -24.65 1.46 20.05
CA VAL A 394 -25.15 2.20 21.23
C VAL A 394 -26.61 1.84 21.52
N GLN A 395 -27.47 1.75 20.50
CA GLN A 395 -28.87 1.35 20.68
C GLN A 395 -29.05 -0.04 21.30
N ASN A 396 -28.15 -0.98 21.02
CA ASN A 396 -28.24 -2.35 21.55
C ASN A 396 -27.65 -2.49 22.96
N TYR A 397 -26.58 -1.75 23.26
CA TYR A 397 -25.80 -1.91 24.50
C TYR A 397 -26.15 -0.88 25.58
N LEU A 398 -26.91 0.17 25.24
CA LEU A 398 -27.42 1.14 26.22
C LEU A 398 -28.58 0.59 27.07
N PRO A 399 -29.62 -0.07 26.51
CA PRO A 399 -30.75 -0.55 27.31
C PRO A 399 -30.41 -1.57 28.41
N PRO A 400 -29.45 -2.52 28.22
CA PRO A 400 -29.05 -3.45 29.27
C PRO A 400 -28.34 -2.83 30.48
N LEU A 401 -27.93 -1.55 30.43
CA LEU A 401 -27.34 -0.86 31.57
C LEU A 401 -28.42 -0.59 32.63
N ARG A 402 -28.64 -1.59 33.49
CA ARG A 402 -29.54 -1.49 34.65
C ARG A 402 -29.08 -0.36 35.56
N THR A 403 -30.03 0.43 36.07
CA THR A 403 -29.74 1.46 37.08
C THR A 403 -29.35 0.83 38.40
N LEU A 404 -28.32 1.38 39.05
CA LEU A 404 -27.92 0.96 40.40
C LEU A 404 -28.84 1.59 41.46
N PRO A 405 -29.08 0.89 42.58
CA PRO A 405 -29.87 1.44 43.67
C PRO A 405 -29.18 2.67 44.30
N THR A 406 -29.99 3.63 44.74
CA THR A 406 -29.49 4.75 45.57
C THR A 406 -28.97 4.22 46.91
N LEU A 407 -28.12 4.99 47.61
CA LEU A 407 -27.53 4.54 48.88
C LEU A 407 -28.62 4.12 49.89
N LYS A 408 -29.67 4.94 50.03
CA LYS A 408 -30.82 4.62 50.90
C LYS A 408 -31.56 3.35 50.49
N GLN A 409 -31.76 3.13 49.20
CA GLN A 409 -32.41 1.92 48.69
C GLN A 409 -31.53 0.69 48.90
N TYR A 410 -30.21 0.83 48.70
CA TYR A 410 -29.25 -0.23 48.94
C TYR A 410 -29.26 -0.66 50.42
N ASP A 411 -29.26 0.29 51.35
CA ASP A 411 -29.33 0.00 52.78
C ASP A 411 -30.65 -0.71 53.14
N SER A 412 -31.78 -0.26 52.57
CA SER A 412 -33.10 -0.88 52.77
C SER A 412 -33.14 -2.32 52.24
N LEU A 413 -32.68 -2.55 51.00
CA LEU A 413 -32.65 -3.88 50.37
C LEU A 413 -31.72 -4.83 51.13
N THR A 414 -30.59 -4.31 51.60
CA THR A 414 -29.64 -5.05 52.44
C THR A 414 -30.28 -5.45 53.77
N SER A 415 -30.97 -4.52 54.45
CA SER A 415 -31.65 -4.81 55.72
C SER A 415 -32.73 -5.86 55.52
N GLN A 416 -33.59 -5.67 54.52
CA GLN A 416 -34.66 -6.61 54.20
C GLN A 416 -34.11 -8.02 53.93
N ARG A 417 -33.02 -8.13 53.15
CA ARG A 417 -32.42 -9.44 52.87
C ARG A 417 -31.77 -10.08 54.09
N LYS A 418 -31.19 -9.28 55.00
CA LYS A 418 -30.68 -9.79 56.28
C LYS A 418 -31.81 -10.36 57.15
N ASP A 419 -32.94 -9.66 57.21
CA ASP A 419 -34.12 -10.10 57.94
C ASP A 419 -34.67 -11.40 57.33
N GLU A 420 -34.80 -11.48 56.00
CA GLU A 420 -35.25 -12.69 55.28
C GLU A 420 -34.33 -13.90 55.50
N LEU A 421 -33.01 -13.71 55.47
CA LEU A 421 -32.05 -14.79 55.74
C LEU A 421 -32.10 -15.24 57.20
N SER A 422 -32.23 -14.30 58.14
CA SER A 422 -32.35 -14.63 59.56
C SER A 422 -33.63 -15.44 59.86
N ALA A 423 -34.74 -15.11 59.20
CA ALA A 423 -35.98 -15.85 59.30
C ALA A 423 -35.84 -17.27 58.74
N ARG A 424 -35.14 -17.44 57.61
CA ARG A 424 -34.86 -18.77 57.04
C ARG A 424 -33.98 -19.63 57.96
N TRP A 425 -32.92 -19.06 58.53
CA TRP A 425 -32.08 -19.79 59.48
C TRP A 425 -32.84 -20.22 60.73
N LEU A 426 -33.71 -19.36 61.26
CA LEU A 426 -34.50 -19.69 62.44
C LEU A 426 -35.54 -20.80 62.15
N GLU A 427 -36.06 -20.85 60.93
CA GLU A 427 -36.94 -21.94 60.48
C GLU A 427 -36.17 -23.25 60.27
N GLU A 428 -34.96 -23.20 59.67
CA GLU A 428 -34.08 -24.35 59.52
C GLU A 428 -33.64 -24.91 60.89
N ASP A 429 -33.27 -24.05 61.84
CA ASP A 429 -32.92 -24.44 63.22
C ASP A 429 -34.12 -25.09 63.94
N ARG A 430 -35.33 -24.56 63.76
CA ARG A 430 -36.56 -25.15 64.30
C ARG A 430 -36.81 -26.55 63.72
N ALA A 431 -36.70 -26.71 62.41
CA ALA A 431 -36.89 -27.99 61.73
C ALA A 431 -35.84 -29.03 62.17
N LEU A 432 -34.57 -28.63 62.34
CA LEU A 432 -33.52 -29.50 62.85
C LEU A 432 -33.78 -29.91 64.31
N ALA A 433 -34.26 -29.01 65.16
CA ALA A 433 -34.62 -29.33 66.54
C ALA A 433 -35.75 -30.37 66.62
N GLU A 434 -36.73 -30.32 65.71
CA GLU A 434 -37.81 -31.32 65.64
C GLU A 434 -37.32 -32.71 65.20
N VAL A 435 -36.30 -32.78 64.34
CA VAL A 435 -35.72 -34.06 63.87
C VAL A 435 -34.84 -34.74 64.93
N VAL A 436 -34.21 -33.97 65.83
CA VAL A 436 -33.32 -34.50 66.89
C VAL A 436 -34.08 -35.04 68.11
N ILE A 437 -35.38 -34.75 68.23
CA ILE A 437 -36.25 -35.20 69.35
C ILE A 437 -36.91 -36.56 69.07
N VAL A 438 -36.73 -37.12 67.87
CA VAL A 438 -37.11 -38.50 67.48
C VAL A 438 -35.91 -39.43 67.58
#